data_AF-A0A9P4CP24-F1
#
_entry.id   AF-A0A9P4CP24-F1
#
_cell.length_a   1.000
_cell.length_b   1.000
_cell.length_c   1.000
_cell.angle_alpha   90.00
_cell.angle_beta   90.00
_cell.angle_gamma   90.00
#
_symmetry.space_group_name_H-M   'P 1'
#
loop_
_entity.id
_entity.type
_entity.pdbx_description
1 polymer ?
#
loop_
_entity_poly.entity_id
_entity_poly.type
_entity_poly.pdbx_seq_one_letter_code
_entity_poly.pdbx_strand_id
1 'polypeptide(L)' 'MGATTGPERDLLIVSLQSLHRERVSSYNALCTACSISGDKVPPMSLFGIDEVTDALRRLGALPIR' A
#
# COMPACT_ATOMS: atom_id res chain seq x y z
N MET A 1 9.44 20.59 -5.50
CA MET A 1 8.13 19.97 -5.22
C MET A 1 7.33 20.99 -4.44
N GLY A 2 6.15 21.39 -4.95
CA GLY A 2 5.28 22.35 -4.25
C GLY A 2 4.81 21.75 -2.93
N ALA A 3 4.81 22.55 -1.86
CA ALA A 3 4.30 22.10 -0.57
C ALA A 3 2.80 21.81 -0.71
N THR A 4 2.40 20.55 -0.61
CA THR A 4 0.99 20.17 -0.51
C THR A 4 0.42 20.83 0.74
N THR A 5 -0.59 21.68 0.58
CA THR A 5 -1.24 22.39 1.70
C THR A 5 -2.02 21.41 2.57
N GLY A 6 -2.37 21.79 3.81
CA GLY A 6 -3.04 20.90 4.78
C GLY A 6 -4.19 20.05 4.20
N PRO A 7 -5.22 20.65 3.57
CA PRO A 7 -6.35 19.91 3.02
C PRO A 7 -5.98 18.94 1.89
N GLU A 8 -5.05 19.34 1.02
CA GLU A 8 -4.57 18.50 -0.09
C GLU A 8 -3.72 17.34 0.43
N ARG A 9 -2.85 17.60 1.42
CA ARG A 9 -2.06 16.59 2.10
C ARG A 9 -2.95 15.54 2.76
N ASP A 10 -4.01 15.97 3.45
CA ASP A 10 -4.93 15.05 4.13
C ASP A 10 -5.69 14.15 3.15
N LEU A 11 -6.16 14.71 2.03
CA LEU A 11 -6.78 13.93 0.96
C LEU A 11 -5.81 12.90 0.36
N LEU A 12 -4.56 13.31 0.11
CA LEU A 12 -3.51 12.41 -0.37
C LEU A 12 -3.21 11.29 0.64
N ILE A 13 -3.14 11.61 1.93
CA ILE A 13 -2.97 10.59 2.98
C ILE A 13 -4.13 9.60 2.92
N VAL A 14 -5.38 10.05 2.93
CA VAL A 14 -6.56 9.16 2.87
C VAL A 14 -6.54 8.27 1.63
N SER A 15 -6.24 8.83 0.45
CA SER A 15 -6.13 8.05 -0.78
C SER A 15 -5.01 7.01 -0.72
N LEU A 16 -3.84 7.38 -0.21
CA LEU A 16 -2.71 6.46 -0.05
C LEU A 16 -2.99 5.36 0.99
N GLN A 17 -3.72 5.65 2.07
CA GLN A 17 -4.19 4.63 3.00
C GLN A 17 -5.13 3.63 2.33
N SER A 18 -6.03 4.10 1.46
CA SER A 18 -6.89 3.22 0.67
C SER A 18 -6.08 2.34 -0.27
N LEU A 19 -5.13 2.92 -0.99
CA LEU A 19 -4.26 2.19 -1.92
C LEU A 19 -3.39 1.15 -1.20
N HIS A 20 -2.85 1.48 -0.03
CA HIS A 20 -2.07 0.55 0.79
C HIS A 20 -2.91 -0.68 1.16
N ARG A 21 -4.13 -0.46 1.66
CA ARG A 21 -5.05 -1.55 2.03
C ARG A 21 -5.41 -2.44 0.84
N GLU A 22 -5.67 -1.84 -0.33
CA GLU A 22 -5.99 -2.59 -1.55
C GLU A 22 -4.82 -3.48 -2.00
N ARG A 23 -3.59 -2.96 -1.96
CA ARG A 23 -2.38 -3.72 -2.33
C ARG A 23 -2.09 -4.86 -1.36
N VAL A 24 -2.26 -4.63 -0.06
CA VAL A 24 -2.15 -5.68 0.98
C VAL A 24 -3.22 -6.75 0.78
N SER A 25 -4.47 -6.34 0.53
CA SER A 25 -5.57 -7.27 0.24
C SER A 25 -5.27 -8.14 -0.98
N SER A 26 -4.77 -7.51 -2.05
CA SER A 26 -4.38 -8.20 -3.28
C SER A 26 -3.25 -9.22 -3.05
N TYR A 27 -2.24 -8.87 -2.25
CA TYR A 27 -1.17 -9.79 -1.89
C TYR A 27 -1.68 -10.97 -1.05
N ASN A 28 -2.58 -10.72 -0.09
CA ASN A 28 -3.20 -11.76 0.72
C ASN A 28 -4.05 -12.72 -0.13
N ALA A 29 -4.76 -12.19 -1.15
CA ALA A 29 -5.49 -13.01 -2.10
C ALA A 29 -4.55 -13.92 -2.92
N LEU A 30 -3.41 -13.40 -3.37
CA LEU A 30 -2.36 -14.22 -4.02
C LEU A 30 -1.84 -15.31 -3.08
N CYS A 31 -1.50 -14.98 -1.84
CA CYS A 31 -1.06 -15.97 -0.84
C CYS A 31 -2.08 -17.10 -0.67
N THR A 32 -3.37 -16.74 -0.64
CA THR A 32 -4.47 -17.71 -0.53
C THR A 32 -4.53 -18.60 -1.77
N ALA A 33 -4.46 -18.03 -2.97
CA ALA A 33 -4.46 -18.78 -4.22
C ALA A 33 -3.28 -19.75 -4.31
N CYS A 34 -2.06 -19.30 -3.99
CA CYS A 34 -0.86 -20.15 -3.95
C CYS A 34 -0.99 -21.28 -2.92
N SER A 35 -1.59 -21.00 -1.76
CA SER A 35 -1.83 -22.04 -0.75
C SER A 35 -2.81 -23.12 -1.24
N ILE A 36 -3.76 -22.76 -2.10
CA ILE A 36 -4.73 -23.69 -2.68
C ILE A 36 -4.08 -24.50 -3.82
N SER A 37 -3.29 -23.85 -4.67
CA SER A 37 -2.64 -24.52 -5.82
C SER A 37 -1.38 -25.31 -5.46
N GLY A 38 -0.79 -25.05 -4.29
CA GLY A 38 0.51 -25.59 -3.89
C GLY A 38 1.70 -24.83 -4.51
N ASP A 39 1.45 -23.69 -5.14
CA ASP A 39 2.50 -22.86 -5.72
C ASP A 39 3.30 -22.09 -4.67
N LYS A 40 4.51 -21.68 -5.04
CA LYS A 40 5.31 -20.78 -4.21
C LYS A 40 4.74 -19.37 -4.24
N VAL A 41 4.63 -18.76 -3.07
CA VAL A 41 4.21 -17.36 -2.93
C VAL A 41 5.29 -16.43 -3.50
N PRO A 42 4.97 -15.59 -4.50
CA PRO A 42 5.86 -14.54 -5.01
C PRO A 42 6.19 -13.48 -3.95
N PRO A 43 7.30 -12.74 -4.08
CA PRO A 43 7.67 -11.72 -3.11
C PRO A 43 6.66 -10.55 -3.08
N MET A 44 6.38 -10.05 -1.88
CA MET A 44 5.45 -8.94 -1.62
C MET A 44 5.83 -7.65 -2.37
N SER A 45 7.12 -7.45 -2.66
CA SER A 45 7.62 -6.28 -3.40
C SER A 45 6.99 -6.12 -4.79
N LEU A 46 6.45 -7.18 -5.39
CA LEU A 46 5.76 -7.10 -6.68
C LEU A 46 4.41 -6.36 -6.61
N PHE A 47 3.86 -6.16 -5.42
CA PHE A 47 2.56 -5.51 -5.22
C PHE A 47 2.67 -4.00 -4.99
N GLY A 48 3.90 -3.46 -4.95
CA GLY A 48 4.14 -2.04 -4.80
C GLY A 48 3.78 -1.48 -3.40
N ILE A 49 3.78 -2.30 -2.35
CA ILE A 49 3.35 -1.88 -1.00
C ILE A 49 4.35 -0.88 -0.39
N ASP A 50 5.64 -1.08 -0.64
CA ASP A 50 6.71 -0.22 -0.12
C ASP A 50 6.62 1.21 -0.69
N GLU A 51 6.27 1.34 -1.96
CA GLU A 51 6.11 2.63 -2.64
C GLU A 51 4.97 3.46 -2.03
N VAL A 52 3.86 2.82 -1.66
CA VAL A 52 2.76 3.50 -0.96
C VAL A 52 3.17 3.89 0.45
N THR A 53 3.90 2.99 1.13
CA THR A 53 4.43 3.24 2.48
C THR A 53 5.37 4.44 2.48
N ASP A 54 6.26 4.53 1.49
CA ASP A 54 7.20 5.64 1.34
C ASP A 54 6.50 6.94 0.96
N ALA A 55 5.45 6.87 0.12
CA ALA A 55 4.62 8.03 -0.18
C ALA A 55 3.92 8.57 1.08
N LEU A 56 3.37 7.70 1.93
CA LEU A 56 2.78 8.07 3.22
C LEU A 56 3.82 8.72 4.14
N ARG A 57 5.03 8.14 4.24
CA ARG A 57 6.13 8.69 5.06
C ARG A 57 6.53 10.09 4.62
N ARG A 58 6.60 10.36 3.31
CA ARG A 58 6.89 11.70 2.77
C ARG A 58 5.82 12.73 3.15
N LEU A 59 4.59 12.29 3.35
CA LEU A 59 3.49 13.10 3.86
C LEU A 59 3.37 13.05 5.40
N GLY A 60 4.39 12.55 6.11
CA GLY A 60 4.40 12.48 7.58
C GLY A 60 3.34 11.55 8.18
N ALA A 61 2.89 10.55 7.41
CA ALA A 61 1.94 9.53 7.84
C ALA A 61 2.57 8.13 7.78
N LEU A 62 1.94 7.18 8.44
CA LEU A 62 2.27 5.74 8.35
C LEU A 62 1.02 4.96 7.93
N PRO A 63 1.16 3.79 7.28
CA PRO A 63 0.02 2.95 6.98
C PRO A 63 -0.79 2.61 8.23
N ILE A 64 -2.12 2.72 8.10
CA ILE A 64 -3.08 2.34 9.12
C ILE A 64 -3.60 0.94 8.77
N ARG A 65 -3.73 0.08 9.80
CA ARG A 65 -4.28 -1.28 9.65
C ARG A 65 -5.75 -1.26 9.29
#